data_AF-A0A7W8SX41-F1
#
_entry.id   AF-A0A7W8SX41-F1
#
_cell.length_a   1.000
_cell.length_b   1.000
_cell.length_c   1.000
_cell.angle_alpha   90.00
_cell.angle_beta   90.00
_cell.angle_gamma   90.00
#
_symmetry.space_group_name_H-M   'P 1'
#
loop_
_entity.id
_entity.type
_entity.pdbx_description
1 polymer ?
#
loop_
_entity_poly.entity_id
_entity_poly.type
_entity_poly.pdbx_seq_one_letter_code
_entity_poly.pdbx_strand_id
1 'polypeptide(L)' 'MTVRGAHPRTPFAAARALEGREWKTVRAFADRLERAGWKPPAAHRLRFVLDFGYATGLRAREFVAATLGDIEVETRGTW' A
#
# COMPACT_ATOMS: atom_id res chain seq x y z
N MET A 1 -23.48 -20.80 7.70
CA MET A 1 -22.54 -20.35 8.74
C MET A 1 -22.43 -18.83 8.61
N THR A 2 -23.08 -18.07 9.49
CA THR A 2 -23.16 -16.59 9.41
C THR A 2 -22.41 -16.01 10.60
N VAL A 3 -21.33 -15.27 10.32
CA VAL A 3 -20.51 -14.63 11.36
C VAL A 3 -21.31 -13.45 11.94
N ARG A 4 -21.70 -13.55 13.21
CA ARG A 4 -22.22 -12.41 13.99
C ARG A 4 -21.10 -11.38 14.12
N GLY A 5 -21.28 -10.21 13.51
CA GLY A 5 -20.38 -9.06 13.67
C GLY A 5 -19.92 -8.35 12.39
N ALA A 6 -20.31 -8.80 11.20
CA ALA A 6 -20.01 -8.07 9.97
C ALA A 6 -20.78 -6.73 9.95
N HIS A 7 -20.11 -5.64 10.32
CA HIS A 7 -20.64 -4.30 10.08
C HIS A 7 -20.91 -4.11 8.59
N PRO A 8 -22.04 -3.50 8.20
CA PRO A 8 -22.30 -3.14 6.81
C PRO A 8 -21.10 -2.36 6.28
N ARG A 9 -20.46 -2.84 5.21
CA ARG A 9 -19.42 -2.07 4.53
C ARG A 9 -20.09 -0.84 3.94
N THR A 10 -19.86 0.33 4.55
CA THR A 10 -20.19 1.60 3.91
C THR A 10 -19.58 1.60 2.51
N PRO A 11 -20.33 1.93 1.46
CA PRO A 11 -19.81 1.97 0.11
C PRO A 11 -18.55 2.86 0.07
N PHE A 12 -17.48 2.33 -0.51
CA PHE A 12 -16.25 3.09 -0.67
C PHE A 12 -16.53 4.27 -1.61
N ALA A 13 -16.33 5.49 -1.12
CA ALA A 13 -16.52 6.68 -1.92
C ALA A 13 -15.42 6.78 -2.97
N ALA A 14 -15.68 6.28 -4.18
CA ALA A 14 -14.72 6.25 -5.29
C ALA A 14 -14.12 7.64 -5.59
N ALA A 15 -14.88 8.71 -5.38
CA ALA A 15 -14.41 10.09 -5.49
C ALA A 15 -13.29 10.47 -4.48
N ARG A 16 -13.00 9.62 -3.50
CA ARG A 16 -11.90 9.78 -2.54
C ARG A 16 -10.68 8.92 -2.88
N ALA A 17 -10.74 8.16 -3.97
CA ALA A 17 -9.64 7.33 -4.44
C ALA A 17 -8.89 8.02 -5.56
N LEU A 18 -7.59 7.72 -5.65
CA LEU A 18 -6.78 8.15 -6.78
C LEU A 18 -7.06 7.26 -7.99
N GLU A 19 -7.21 7.89 -9.15
CA GLU A 19 -7.17 7.21 -10.43
C GLU A 19 -5.73 6.74 -10.76
N GLY A 20 -5.59 5.78 -11.68
CA GLY A 20 -4.28 5.24 -12.05
C GLY A 20 -3.28 6.30 -12.55
N ARG A 21 -3.76 7.37 -13.21
CA ARG A 21 -2.91 8.51 -13.60
C ARG A 21 -2.43 9.31 -12.40
N GLU A 22 -3.30 9.58 -11.44
CA GLU A 22 -3.00 10.37 -10.24
C GLU A 22 -2.03 9.59 -9.35
N TRP A 23 -2.22 8.27 -9.26
CA TRP A 23 -1.28 7.36 -8.60
C TRP A 23 0.13 7.41 -9.23
N LYS A 24 0.23 7.35 -10.56
CA LYS A 24 1.52 7.49 -11.27
C LYS A 24 2.19 8.83 -10.97
N THR A 25 1.41 9.91 -10.87
CA THR A 25 1.95 11.22 -10.46
C THR A 25 2.51 11.20 -9.05
N VAL A 26 1.80 10.60 -8.08
CA VAL A 26 2.31 10.43 -6.70
C VAL A 26 3.63 9.66 -6.69
N ARG A 27 3.74 8.56 -7.46
CA ARG A 27 4.98 7.79 -7.61
C ARG A 27 6.12 8.62 -8.18
N ALA A 28 5.87 9.40 -9.23
CA ALA A 28 6.89 10.27 -9.81
C ALA A 28 7.43 11.33 -8.82
N PHE A 29 6.59 11.83 -7.91
CA PHE A 29 7.05 12.68 -6.80
C PHE A 29 7.87 11.91 -5.77
N ALA A 30 7.45 10.69 -5.41
CA ALA A 30 8.20 9.85 -4.47
C ALA A 30 9.62 9.50 -4.98
N ASP A 31 9.79 9.34 -6.29
CA ASP A 31 11.09 9.11 -6.92
C ASP A 31 12.04 10.33 -6.82
N ARG A 32 11.51 11.51 -6.52
CA ARG A 32 12.27 12.78 -6.45
C ARG A 32 12.66 13.18 -5.03
N LEU A 33 12.21 12.48 -3.99
CA LEU A 33 12.37 12.89 -2.58
C LEU A 33 13.82 13.14 -2.16
N GLU A 34 14.77 12.31 -2.62
CA GLU A 34 16.19 12.49 -2.30
C GLU A 34 16.74 13.80 -2.86
N ARG A 35 16.34 14.16 -4.09
CA ARG A 35 16.67 15.47 -4.69
C ARG A 35 15.96 16.63 -4.00
N ALA A 36 14.87 16.35 -3.30
CA ALA A 36 14.18 17.32 -2.43
C ALA A 36 14.74 17.35 -0.99
N GLY A 37 15.89 16.72 -0.74
CA GLY A 37 16.60 16.80 0.55
C GLY A 37 16.23 15.72 1.58
N TRP A 38 15.41 14.73 1.21
CA TRP A 38 15.15 13.61 2.10
C TRP A 38 16.38 12.72 2.25
N LYS A 39 16.63 12.25 3.48
CA LYS A 39 17.64 11.20 3.71
C LYS A 39 17.24 9.94 2.91
N PRO A 40 18.19 9.23 2.26
CA PRO A 40 17.85 8.05 1.45
C PRO A 40 16.98 7.00 2.18
N PRO A 41 17.26 6.63 3.46
CA PRO A 41 16.41 5.68 4.17
C PRO A 41 14.97 6.16 4.42
N ALA A 42 14.73 7.47 4.45
CA ALA A 42 13.38 8.01 4.58
C ALA A 42 12.64 7.94 3.24
N ALA A 43 13.31 8.27 2.13
CA ALA A 43 12.75 8.17 0.79
C ALA A 43 12.40 6.71 0.44
N HIS A 44 13.29 5.76 0.74
CA HIS A 44 13.04 4.34 0.50
C HIS A 44 11.84 3.83 1.28
N ARG A 45 11.72 4.18 2.57
CA ARG A 45 10.57 3.79 3.40
C ARG A 45 9.26 4.34 2.85
N LEU A 46 9.22 5.60 2.39
CA LEU A 46 8.00 6.15 1.81
C LEU A 46 7.61 5.45 0.50
N ARG A 47 8.58 5.19 -0.38
CA ARG A 47 8.33 4.42 -1.61
C ARG A 47 7.80 3.02 -1.31
N PHE A 48 8.38 2.33 -0.31
CA PHE A 48 7.89 1.04 0.15
C PHE A 48 6.45 1.11 0.67
N VAL A 49 6.13 2.07 1.53
CA VAL A 49 4.77 2.26 2.06
C VAL A 49 3.76 2.47 0.92
N LEU A 50 4.13 3.26 -0.09
CA LEU A 50 3.30 3.50 -1.26
C LEU A 50 3.11 2.23 -2.10
N ASP A 51 4.20 1.53 -2.45
CA ASP A 51 4.12 0.34 -3.30
C ASP A 51 3.41 -0.82 -2.62
N PHE A 52 3.82 -1.15 -1.40
CA PHE A 52 3.27 -2.27 -0.67
C PHE A 52 1.81 -2.01 -0.29
N GLY A 53 1.47 -0.78 0.13
CA GLY A 53 0.10 -0.42 0.49
C GLY A 53 -0.83 -0.46 -0.71
N TYR A 54 -0.37 0.04 -1.87
CA TYR A 54 -1.14 -0.01 -3.11
C TYR A 54 -1.34 -1.45 -3.62
N ALA A 55 -0.30 -2.29 -3.59
CA ALA A 55 -0.37 -3.65 -4.09
C ALA A 55 -1.24 -4.58 -3.22
N THR A 56 -1.27 -4.34 -1.90
CA THR A 56 -1.96 -5.23 -0.94
C THR A 56 -3.34 -4.73 -0.53
N GLY A 57 -3.61 -3.42 -0.61
CA GLY A 57 -4.86 -2.82 -0.15
C GLY A 57 -5.09 -2.90 1.37
N LEU A 58 -4.03 -3.16 2.15
CA LEU A 58 -4.12 -3.24 3.61
C LEU A 58 -4.57 -1.90 4.21
N ARG A 59 -5.36 -1.97 5.29
CA ARG A 59 -5.67 -0.78 6.08
C ARG A 59 -4.41 -0.31 6.79
N ALA A 60 -4.33 0.98 7.11
CA ALA A 60 -3.16 1.57 7.79
C ALA A 60 -2.75 0.79 9.07
N ARG A 61 -3.72 0.36 9.88
CA ARG A 61 -3.45 -0.44 11.09
C ARG A 61 -2.89 -1.84 10.79
N GLU A 62 -3.33 -2.45 9.70
CA GLU A 62 -2.89 -3.79 9.28
C GLU A 62 -1.48 -3.70 8.70
N PHE A 63 -1.22 -2.67 7.89
CA PHE A 63 0.12 -2.38 7.36
C PHE A 63 1.13 -2.17 8.49
N VAL A 64 0.80 -1.36 9.51
CA VAL A 64 1.72 -1.07 10.62
C VAL A 64 1.98 -2.29 11.50
N ALA A 65 1.03 -3.21 11.58
CA ALA A 65 1.18 -4.46 12.32
C ALA A 65 1.89 -5.56 11.52
N ALA A 66 2.01 -5.41 10.20
CA ALA A 66 2.61 -6.41 9.33
C ALA A 66 4.12 -6.56 9.58
N THR A 67 4.58 -7.79 9.58
CA THR A 67 5.97 -8.18 9.77
C THR A 67 6.46 -9.03 8.60
N LEU A 68 7.77 -9.20 8.46
CA LEU A 68 8.33 -10.08 7.42
C LEU A 68 7.87 -11.53 7.56
N GLY A 69 7.47 -11.97 8.77
CA GLY A 69 6.93 -13.31 9.02
C GLY A 69 5.55 -13.54 8.40
N ASP A 70 4.84 -12.47 8.04
CA ASP A 70 3.53 -12.53 7.38
C ASP A 70 3.65 -12.65 5.84
N ILE A 71 4.87 -12.62 5.29
CA ILE A 71 5.13 -12.71 3.86
C ILE A 71 5.51 -14.14 3.50
N GLU A 72 4.63 -14.81 2.76
CA GLU A 72 4.92 -16.11 2.16
C GLU A 72 5.34 -15.92 0.70
N VAL A 73 6.55 -16.38 0.36
CA VAL A 73 6.99 -16.44 -1.03
C VAL A 73 6.43 -17.73 -1.63
N GLU A 74 5.41 -17.60 -2.49
CA GLU A 74 4.87 -18.75 -3.19
C GLU A 74 5.93 -19.32 -4.15
N THR A 75 6.35 -20.57 -3.90
CA THR A 75 7.34 -21.29 -4.72
C THR A 75 6.71 -22.04 -5.91
N ARG A 76 5.38 -21.96 -6.09
CA ARG A 76 4.70 -22.55 -7.23
C ARG A 76 4.93 -21.71 -8.48
N GLY A 77 6.00 -22.05 -9.20
CA GLY A 77 6.17 -21.65 -10.58
C GLY A 77 5.08 -22.26 -11.45
N THR A 78 4.10 -21.47 -11.85
CA THR A 78 3.42 -21.64 -13.13
C THR A 78 3.65 -20.37 -13.92
N TRP A 79 4.69 -20.41 -14.75
CA TRP A 79 4.90 -19.50 -15.86
C TRP A 79 3.93 -19.80 -16.99
#